data_AF-A0A2E2BTK6-F1
#
_entry.id   AF-A0A2E2BTK6-F1
#
_cell.length_a   1.000
_cell.length_b   1.000
_cell.length_c   1.000
_cell.angle_alpha   90.00
_cell.angle_beta   90.00
_cell.angle_gamma   90.00
#
_symmetry.space_group_name_H-M   'P 1'
#
loop_
_entity.id
_entity.type
_entity.pdbx_description
1 polymer ?
#
loop_
_entity_poly.entity_id
_entity_poly.type
_entity_poly.pdbx_seq_one_letter_code
_entity_poly.pdbx_strand_id
1 'polypeptide(L)'
;MLGLTPVILAAIPEISVIVLFRLVHLSKVYFLATNLLGLQETSEESPVQVQLQHLIFVVTAIGFAGGFIAYLFEQHASPTQCGDTCIDTLPQAMWWAITTATTVGYGDYAPVTPGGRVVAIFLMFTGIALYGLLTATLSQLIWTKGRQYGNKELGELDSNEMIERLERLSDMRRDGWLTATEFHDAKMSVLTGKMPGGNKARDIESRSPIPRDERKSRREAARAGFLNEEE
;
A
#
# COMPACT_ATOMS: atom_id res chain seq x y z
N MET A 1 27.16 -13.24 27.51
CA MET A 1 27.01 -14.64 27.97
C MET A 1 25.59 -14.96 28.48
N LEU A 2 24.53 -14.36 27.88
CA LEU A 2 23.12 -14.57 28.29
C LEU A 2 22.21 -15.02 27.12
N GLY A 3 22.78 -15.28 25.94
CA GLY A 3 22.02 -15.67 24.74
C GLY A 3 21.92 -17.18 24.50
N LEU A 4 22.70 -17.99 25.22
CA LEU A 4 22.81 -19.45 25.04
C LEU A 4 22.11 -20.27 26.12
N THR A 5 21.72 -19.65 27.24
CA THR A 5 20.88 -20.26 28.27
C THR A 5 19.54 -20.83 27.76
N PRO A 6 18.87 -20.28 26.72
CA PRO A 6 17.56 -20.80 26.33
C PRO A 6 17.62 -21.93 25.30
N VAL A 7 18.77 -22.23 24.68
CA VAL A 7 18.89 -23.35 23.73
C VAL A 7 18.95 -24.69 24.47
N ILE A 8 19.57 -24.70 25.66
CA ILE A 8 19.67 -25.89 26.51
C ILE A 8 18.34 -26.18 27.22
N LEU A 9 17.49 -25.17 27.41
CA LEU A 9 16.20 -25.29 28.11
C LEU A 9 15.04 -25.78 27.20
N ALA A 10 15.24 -25.83 25.87
CA ALA A 10 14.26 -26.35 24.90
C ALA A 10 14.11 -27.88 24.93
N ALA A 11 14.88 -28.59 25.76
CA ALA A 11 14.81 -30.05 25.92
C ALA A 11 13.67 -30.51 26.84
N ILE A 12 12.97 -29.57 27.50
CA ILE A 12 11.86 -29.89 28.41
C ILE A 12 10.53 -29.54 27.72
N PRO A 13 9.65 -30.53 27.46
CA PRO A 13 8.42 -30.32 26.69
C PRO A 13 7.47 -29.29 27.31
N GLU A 14 7.49 -29.12 28.64
CA GLU A 14 6.65 -28.15 29.36
C GLU A 14 7.04 -26.66 29.14
N ILE A 15 8.24 -26.36 28.62
CA ILE A 15 8.74 -24.98 28.44
C ILE A 15 8.45 -24.44 27.02
N SER A 16 7.91 -25.26 26.11
CA SER A 16 7.62 -24.92 24.71
C SER A 16 6.75 -23.67 24.54
N VAL A 17 5.86 -23.41 25.50
CA VAL A 17 4.95 -22.26 25.53
C VAL A 17 5.70 -20.93 25.74
N ILE A 18 6.75 -20.94 26.58
CA ILE A 18 7.62 -19.78 26.84
C ILE A 18 8.46 -19.46 25.60
N VAL A 19 8.84 -20.49 24.83
CA VAL A 19 9.54 -20.33 23.54
C VAL A 19 8.62 -19.72 22.48
N LEU A 20 7.32 -20.02 22.51
CA LEU A 20 6.33 -19.41 21.62
C LEU A 20 6.17 -17.90 21.90
N PHE A 21 6.19 -17.48 23.17
CA PHE A 21 6.26 -16.05 23.55
C PHE A 21 7.55 -15.34 23.08
N ARG A 22 8.63 -16.10 22.85
CA ARG A 22 9.90 -15.59 22.32
C ARG A 22 9.79 -15.19 20.85
N LEU A 23 8.95 -15.84 20.06
CA LEU A 23 8.68 -15.44 18.66
C LEU A 23 8.00 -14.08 18.57
N VAL A 24 7.11 -13.77 19.51
CA VAL A 24 6.50 -12.44 19.64
C VAL A 24 7.56 -11.39 20.00
N HIS A 25 8.53 -11.73 20.85
CA HIS A 25 9.67 -10.84 21.15
C HIS A 25 10.67 -10.71 20.00
N LEU A 26 10.82 -11.73 19.15
CA LEU A 26 11.68 -11.67 17.96
C LEU A 26 11.18 -10.63 16.94
N SER A 27 9.87 -10.37 16.88
CA SER A 27 9.35 -9.24 16.09
C SER A 27 9.85 -7.88 16.62
N LYS A 28 9.95 -7.72 17.94
CA LYS A 28 10.57 -6.54 18.56
C LYS A 28 12.07 -6.48 18.30
N VAL A 29 12.75 -7.62 18.23
CA VAL A 29 14.18 -7.69 17.90
C VAL A 29 14.42 -7.35 16.44
N TYR A 30 13.54 -7.75 15.51
CA TYR A 30 13.59 -7.30 14.11
C TYR A 30 13.43 -5.78 14.03
N PHE A 31 12.43 -5.23 14.72
CA PHE A 31 12.21 -3.77 14.81
C PHE A 31 13.38 -3.02 15.47
N LEU A 32 13.95 -3.58 16.55
CA LEU A 32 15.11 -3.00 17.21
C LEU A 32 16.37 -3.12 16.33
N ALA A 33 16.55 -4.22 15.60
CA ALA A 33 17.67 -4.43 14.70
C ALA A 33 17.62 -3.47 13.52
N THR A 34 16.45 -3.23 12.93
CA THR A 34 16.28 -2.19 11.91
C THR A 34 16.51 -0.80 12.51
N ASN A 35 16.10 -0.56 13.76
CA ASN A 35 16.31 0.71 14.48
C ASN A 35 17.78 0.92 14.94
N LEU A 36 18.56 -0.14 15.17
CA LEU A 36 19.96 -0.08 15.64
C LEU A 36 20.96 -0.03 14.48
N LEU A 37 20.63 -0.63 13.33
CA LEU A 37 21.51 -0.67 12.14
C LEU A 37 21.56 0.65 11.37
N GLY A 38 20.89 1.70 11.84
CA GLY A 38 21.04 3.04 11.30
C GLY A 38 20.60 3.20 9.84
N LEU A 39 19.82 2.26 9.29
CA LEU A 39 19.17 2.39 7.97
C LEU A 39 17.95 3.34 8.00
N GLN A 40 17.91 4.21 9.02
CA GLN A 40 16.95 5.30 9.16
C GLN A 40 17.56 6.60 8.63
N GLU A 41 18.28 6.51 7.51
CA GLU A 41 18.65 7.66 6.71
C GLU A 41 17.51 7.86 5.72
N THR A 42 16.60 8.79 6.07
CA THR A 42 15.58 9.37 5.19
C THR A 42 14.94 8.38 4.20
N SER A 43 14.10 7.49 4.70
CA SER A 43 13.11 6.88 3.83
C SER A 43 11.77 7.11 4.46
N GLU A 44 10.90 7.69 3.65
CA GLU A 44 9.45 7.67 3.71
C GLU A 44 8.99 6.19 3.83
N GLU A 45 9.37 5.51 4.91
CA GLU A 45 9.05 4.11 5.15
C GLU A 45 7.53 4.03 5.21
N SER A 46 6.98 3.44 4.15
CA SER A 46 5.57 3.52 3.82
C SER A 46 4.70 3.28 5.07
N PRO A 47 3.68 4.12 5.34
CA PRO A 47 2.76 3.91 6.46
C PRO A 47 2.15 2.49 6.45
N VAL A 48 2.12 1.86 5.27
CA VAL A 48 1.68 0.49 5.01
C VAL A 48 2.51 -0.56 5.78
N GLN A 49 3.83 -0.42 5.87
CA GLN A 49 4.69 -1.43 6.51
C GLN A 49 4.53 -1.45 8.04
N VAL A 50 4.45 -0.26 8.65
CA VAL A 50 4.19 -0.12 10.09
C VAL A 50 2.77 -0.59 10.44
N GLN A 51 1.79 -0.29 9.58
CA GLN A 51 0.40 -0.73 9.73
C GLN A 51 0.27 -2.27 9.66
N LEU A 52 1.00 -2.91 8.75
CA LEU A 52 1.01 -4.37 8.62
C LEU A 52 1.66 -5.05 9.84
N GLN A 53 2.75 -4.50 10.36
CA GLN A 53 3.43 -5.03 11.55
C GLN A 53 2.53 -4.96 12.80
N HIS A 54 1.86 -3.83 13.04
CA HIS A 54 0.93 -3.68 14.16
C HIS A 54 -0.24 -4.67 14.06
N LEU A 55 -0.78 -4.87 12.86
CA LEU A 55 -1.86 -5.82 12.62
C LEU A 55 -1.44 -7.25 12.96
N ILE A 56 -0.30 -7.71 12.45
CA ILE A 56 0.21 -9.07 12.71
C ILE A 56 0.47 -9.27 14.21
N PHE A 57 1.02 -8.26 14.89
CA PHE A 57 1.25 -8.30 16.34
C PHE A 57 -0.07 -8.44 17.11
N VAL A 58 -1.07 -7.62 16.79
CA VAL A 58 -2.38 -7.64 17.44
C VAL A 58 -3.08 -8.98 17.23
N VAL A 59 -3.09 -9.52 16.00
CA VAL A 59 -3.74 -10.82 15.72
C VAL A 59 -3.02 -11.97 16.41
N THR A 60 -1.69 -11.96 16.47
CA THR A 60 -0.93 -12.98 17.20
C THR A 60 -1.21 -12.90 18.70
N ALA A 61 -1.24 -11.70 19.27
CA ALA A 61 -1.54 -11.49 20.68
C ALA A 61 -2.99 -11.93 21.03
N ILE A 62 -3.96 -11.59 20.19
CA ILE A 62 -5.37 -11.98 20.37
C ILE A 62 -5.54 -13.50 20.17
N GLY A 63 -4.86 -14.11 19.20
CA GLY A 63 -4.88 -15.56 19.00
C GLY A 63 -4.31 -16.32 20.20
N PHE A 64 -3.17 -15.86 20.72
CA PHE A 64 -2.55 -16.45 21.89
C PHE A 64 -3.41 -16.27 23.16
N ALA A 65 -3.90 -15.06 23.40
CA ALA A 65 -4.80 -14.78 24.52
C ALA A 65 -6.11 -15.58 24.39
N GLY A 66 -6.69 -15.63 23.18
CA GLY A 66 -7.94 -16.34 22.89
C GLY A 66 -7.82 -17.83 23.12
N GLY A 67 -6.76 -18.48 22.63
CA GLY A 67 -6.55 -19.91 22.90
C GLY A 67 -6.19 -20.21 24.36
N PHE A 68 -5.48 -19.31 25.05
CA PHE A 68 -5.19 -19.47 26.47
C PHE A 68 -6.46 -19.34 27.33
N ILE A 69 -7.30 -18.34 27.04
CA ILE A 69 -8.58 -18.14 27.73
C ILE A 69 -9.52 -19.30 27.42
N ALA A 70 -9.60 -19.75 26.17
CA ALA A 70 -10.39 -20.93 25.79
C ALA A 70 -9.92 -22.17 26.57
N TYR A 71 -8.62 -22.42 26.67
CA TYR A 71 -8.08 -23.50 27.49
C TYR A 71 -8.51 -23.43 28.97
N LEU A 72 -8.53 -22.24 29.57
CA LEU A 72 -8.97 -22.07 30.96
C LEU A 72 -10.46 -22.39 31.13
N PHE A 73 -11.30 -22.02 30.17
CA PHE A 73 -12.73 -22.35 30.22
C PHE A 73 -12.98 -23.83 29.95
N GLU A 74 -12.29 -24.42 28.96
CA GLU A 74 -12.47 -25.82 28.58
C GLU A 74 -11.94 -26.80 29.65
N GLN A 75 -10.99 -26.41 30.50
CA GLN A 75 -10.61 -27.19 31.70
C GLN A 75 -11.77 -27.44 32.67
N HIS A 76 -12.80 -26.59 32.64
CA HIS A 76 -14.00 -26.75 33.46
C HIS A 76 -15.14 -27.47 32.71
N ALA A 77 -14.92 -27.88 31.46
CA ALA A 77 -15.88 -28.61 30.67
C ALA A 77 -15.96 -30.08 31.11
N SER A 78 -17.17 -30.66 31.12
CA SER A 78 -17.34 -32.10 31.33
C SER A 78 -17.10 -32.87 30.03
N PRO A 79 -16.40 -34.02 30.06
CA PRO A 79 -16.09 -34.83 28.88
C PRO A 79 -17.32 -35.25 28.04
N THR A 80 -18.50 -35.30 28.67
CA THR A 80 -19.77 -35.64 28.03
C THR A 80 -20.27 -34.58 27.04
N GLN A 81 -19.75 -33.35 27.06
CA GLN A 81 -20.19 -32.26 26.18
C GLN A 81 -19.35 -32.11 24.91
N CYS A 82 -18.12 -32.63 24.88
CA CYS A 82 -17.15 -32.38 23.79
C CYS A 82 -16.80 -33.60 22.93
N GLY A 83 -17.07 -34.84 23.38
CA GLY A 83 -16.83 -36.04 22.56
C GLY A 83 -15.36 -36.14 22.12
N ASP A 84 -15.11 -36.23 20.81
CA ASP A 84 -13.76 -36.35 20.24
C ASP A 84 -13.07 -34.99 19.99
N THR A 85 -13.77 -33.86 20.18
CA THR A 85 -13.26 -32.51 19.87
C THR A 85 -12.81 -31.72 21.11
N CYS A 86 -12.60 -32.42 22.24
CA CYS A 86 -12.23 -31.80 23.51
C CYS A 86 -10.85 -31.14 23.46
N ILE A 87 -10.73 -29.97 24.09
CA ILE A 87 -9.46 -29.27 24.26
C ILE A 87 -8.92 -29.62 25.64
N ASP A 88 -8.07 -30.65 25.73
CA ASP A 88 -7.54 -31.13 27.00
C ASP A 88 -6.16 -30.54 27.32
N THR A 89 -5.42 -30.12 26.29
CA THR A 89 -4.06 -29.60 26.43
C THR A 89 -3.91 -28.21 25.83
N LEU A 90 -3.01 -27.41 26.41
CA LEU A 90 -2.74 -26.05 25.90
C LEU A 90 -2.31 -26.02 24.42
N PRO A 91 -1.45 -26.95 23.91
CA PRO A 91 -1.10 -26.97 22.49
C PRO A 91 -2.30 -27.17 21.56
N GLN A 92 -3.30 -27.97 21.95
CA GLN A 92 -4.53 -28.15 21.18
C GLN A 92 -5.36 -26.84 21.16
N ALA A 93 -5.41 -26.12 22.28
CA ALA A 93 -6.08 -24.83 22.34
C ALA A 93 -5.40 -23.76 21.47
N MET A 94 -4.06 -23.76 21.43
CA MET A 94 -3.28 -22.89 20.56
C MET A 94 -3.48 -23.23 19.09
N TRP A 95 -3.49 -24.52 18.74
CA TRP A 95 -3.78 -24.99 17.39
C TRP A 95 -5.17 -24.56 16.92
N TRP A 96 -6.19 -24.76 17.77
CA TRP A 96 -7.54 -24.28 17.51
C TRP A 96 -7.58 -22.76 17.30
N ALA A 97 -6.88 -21.98 18.13
CA ALA A 97 -6.88 -20.53 18.00
C ALA A 97 -6.20 -20.06 16.70
N ILE A 98 -5.10 -20.69 16.28
CA ILE A 98 -4.40 -20.39 15.03
C ILE A 98 -5.28 -20.73 13.82
N THR A 99 -5.85 -21.94 13.79
CA THR A 99 -6.70 -22.40 12.68
C THR A 99 -8.00 -21.60 12.57
N THR A 100 -8.55 -21.12 13.70
CA THR A 100 -9.72 -20.25 13.72
C THR A 100 -9.38 -18.81 13.30
N ALA A 101 -8.28 -18.24 13.80
CA ALA A 101 -7.84 -16.89 13.42
C ALA A 101 -7.49 -16.80 11.92
N THR A 102 -6.96 -17.89 11.35
CA THR A 102 -6.70 -18.03 9.90
C THR A 102 -7.92 -18.49 9.10
N THR A 103 -9.09 -18.60 9.73
CA THR A 103 -10.35 -19.03 9.09
C THR A 103 -10.30 -20.40 8.40
N VAL A 104 -9.32 -21.25 8.71
CA VAL A 104 -9.21 -22.62 8.18
C VAL A 104 -10.22 -23.54 8.86
N GLY A 105 -10.23 -23.54 10.21
CA GLY A 105 -11.20 -24.26 11.04
C GLY A 105 -11.39 -25.74 10.70
N TYR A 106 -10.40 -26.58 10.97
CA TYR A 106 -10.50 -28.03 10.70
C TYR A 106 -11.62 -28.73 11.47
N GLY A 107 -12.01 -28.19 12.64
CA GLY A 107 -13.08 -28.75 13.48
C GLY A 107 -12.65 -29.99 14.27
N ASP A 108 -11.35 -30.26 14.32
CA ASP A 108 -10.72 -31.28 15.16
C ASP A 108 -10.78 -30.92 16.65
N TYR A 109 -10.69 -29.63 16.96
CA TYR A 109 -10.84 -29.10 18.32
C TYR A 109 -11.77 -27.89 18.29
N ALA A 110 -12.65 -27.76 19.28
CA ALA A 110 -13.53 -26.60 19.39
C ALA A 110 -13.98 -26.34 20.84
N PRO A 111 -14.09 -25.08 21.28
CA PRO A 111 -14.60 -24.77 22.60
C PRO A 111 -16.09 -25.09 22.70
N VAL A 112 -16.45 -25.94 23.66
CA VAL A 112 -17.85 -26.32 23.89
C VAL A 112 -18.50 -25.49 24.99
N THR A 113 -17.70 -24.91 25.88
CA THR A 113 -18.21 -24.12 27.00
C THR A 113 -18.83 -22.81 26.53
N PRO A 114 -19.87 -22.30 27.22
CA PRO A 114 -20.45 -20.99 26.90
C PRO A 114 -19.41 -19.87 26.90
N GLY A 115 -18.47 -19.89 27.87
CA GLY A 115 -17.37 -18.92 27.95
C GLY A 115 -16.39 -19.04 26.79
N GLY A 116 -15.96 -20.25 26.44
CA GLY A 116 -15.08 -20.50 25.30
C GLY A 116 -15.73 -20.10 23.96
N ARG A 117 -17.04 -20.29 23.80
CA ARG A 117 -17.77 -19.85 22.59
C ARG A 117 -17.81 -18.33 22.45
N VAL A 118 -17.95 -17.58 23.54
CA VAL A 118 -17.87 -16.11 23.49
C VAL A 118 -16.49 -15.68 22.99
N VAL A 119 -15.42 -16.31 23.50
CA VAL A 119 -14.04 -16.04 23.04
C VAL A 119 -13.88 -16.39 21.56
N ALA A 120 -14.43 -17.52 21.13
CA ALA A 120 -14.41 -17.93 19.72
C ALA A 120 -15.04 -16.87 18.79
N ILE A 121 -16.16 -16.26 19.19
CA ILE A 121 -16.82 -15.20 18.41
C ILE A 121 -15.88 -14.01 18.22
N PHE A 122 -15.25 -13.52 19.29
CA PHE A 122 -14.29 -12.40 19.19
C PHE A 122 -13.07 -12.75 18.34
N LEU A 123 -12.58 -13.99 18.45
CA LEU A 123 -11.46 -14.49 17.65
C LEU A 123 -11.81 -14.52 16.15
N MET A 124 -13.02 -14.97 15.80
CA MET A 124 -13.51 -14.98 14.42
C MET A 124 -13.63 -13.58 13.82
N PHE A 125 -14.18 -12.60 14.57
CA PHE A 125 -14.24 -11.20 14.12
C PHE A 125 -12.85 -10.63 13.87
N THR A 126 -11.88 -10.96 14.73
CA THR A 126 -10.48 -10.56 14.57
C THR A 126 -9.88 -11.15 13.28
N GLY A 127 -10.17 -12.43 12.99
CA GLY A 127 -9.78 -13.07 11.74
C GLY A 127 -10.32 -12.32 10.51
N ILE A 128 -11.62 -12.00 10.49
CA ILE A 128 -12.23 -11.25 9.38
C ILE A 128 -11.58 -9.86 9.21
N ALA A 129 -11.33 -9.16 10.31
CA ALA A 129 -10.67 -7.86 10.29
C ALA A 129 -9.25 -7.92 9.70
N LEU A 130 -8.50 -8.99 9.97
CA LEU A 130 -7.19 -9.25 9.36
C LEU A 130 -7.29 -9.29 7.83
N TYR A 131 -8.21 -10.11 7.29
CA TYR A 131 -8.38 -10.24 5.84
C TYR A 131 -8.74 -8.91 5.17
N GLY A 132 -9.65 -8.13 5.78
CA GLY A 132 -10.04 -6.81 5.26
C GLY A 132 -8.85 -5.84 5.17
N LEU A 133 -7.99 -5.81 6.18
CA LEU A 133 -6.79 -4.97 6.19
C LEU A 133 -5.71 -5.48 5.22
N LEU A 134 -5.56 -6.80 5.07
CA LEU A 134 -4.67 -7.38 4.07
C LEU A 134 -5.09 -6.98 2.65
N THR A 135 -6.38 -7.05 2.34
CA THR A 135 -6.89 -6.60 1.03
C THR A 135 -6.70 -5.10 0.83
N ALA A 136 -6.95 -4.28 1.86
CA ALA A 136 -6.75 -2.83 1.78
C ALA A 136 -5.30 -2.44 1.53
N THR A 137 -4.35 -3.07 2.23
CA THR A 137 -2.91 -2.82 2.04
C THR A 137 -2.43 -3.26 0.66
N LEU A 138 -2.90 -4.41 0.16
CA LEU A 138 -2.63 -4.85 -1.22
C LEU A 138 -3.19 -3.86 -2.26
N SER A 139 -4.41 -3.37 -2.06
CA SER A 139 -5.02 -2.36 -2.93
C SER A 139 -4.21 -1.07 -2.95
N GLN A 140 -3.78 -0.60 -1.77
CA GLN A 140 -2.92 0.58 -1.66
C GLN A 140 -1.59 0.38 -2.39
N LEU A 141 -0.94 -0.78 -2.26
CA LEU A 141 0.31 -1.09 -2.96
C LEU A 141 0.17 -1.07 -4.48
N ILE A 142 -0.95 -1.58 -5.00
CA ILE A 142 -1.23 -1.54 -6.45
C ILE A 142 -1.48 -0.09 -6.89
N TRP A 143 -2.26 0.66 -6.11
CA TRP A 143 -2.58 2.05 -6.42
C TRP A 143 -1.35 2.96 -6.40
N THR A 144 -0.49 2.83 -5.38
CA THR A 144 0.73 3.64 -5.28
C THR A 144 1.70 3.34 -6.41
N LYS A 145 1.92 2.06 -6.75
CA LYS A 145 2.77 1.67 -7.90
C LYS A 145 2.20 2.14 -9.23
N GLY A 146 0.89 1.98 -9.46
CA GLY A 146 0.23 2.43 -10.68
C GLY A 146 0.31 3.95 -10.85
N ARG A 147 0.11 4.70 -9.76
CA ARG A 147 0.22 6.16 -9.77
C ARG A 147 1.67 6.63 -9.94
N GLN A 148 2.64 5.93 -9.35
CA GLN A 148 4.05 6.27 -9.50
C GLN A 148 4.58 6.01 -10.92
N TYR A 149 4.09 4.97 -11.62
CA TYR A 149 4.41 4.74 -13.02
C TYR A 149 3.85 5.85 -13.92
N GLY A 150 2.56 6.19 -13.76
CA GLY A 150 1.96 7.31 -14.51
C GLY A 150 2.62 8.65 -14.23
N ASN A 151 3.03 8.90 -12.97
CA ASN A 151 3.69 10.15 -12.59
C ASN A 151 5.18 10.20 -12.97
N LYS A 152 5.84 9.06 -13.23
CA LYS A 152 7.21 9.04 -13.78
C LYS A 152 7.21 9.30 -15.29
N GLU A 153 6.27 8.71 -16.05
CA GLU A 153 6.13 9.03 -17.47
C GLU A 153 5.73 10.49 -17.73
N LEU A 154 4.98 11.12 -16.81
CA LEU A 154 4.64 12.54 -16.87
C LEU A 154 5.65 13.46 -16.17
N GLY A 155 6.46 12.95 -15.24
CA GLY A 155 7.37 13.72 -14.38
C GLY A 155 8.82 13.79 -14.88
N GLU A 156 9.20 12.92 -15.82
CA GLU A 156 10.55 12.95 -16.43
C GLU A 156 10.61 13.80 -17.72
N LEU A 157 9.45 14.27 -18.21
CA LEU A 157 9.37 15.48 -19.02
C LEU A 157 9.18 16.66 -18.05
N ASP A 158 10.31 17.28 -17.71
CA ASP A 158 10.46 18.42 -16.81
C ASP A 158 9.22 19.33 -16.85
N SER A 159 8.47 19.40 -15.74
CA SER A 159 7.28 20.26 -15.67
C SER A 159 7.61 21.72 -15.98
N ASN A 160 8.87 22.14 -15.77
CA ASN A 160 9.34 23.45 -16.19
C ASN A 160 9.51 23.53 -17.71
N GLU A 161 10.13 22.54 -18.36
CA GLU A 161 10.17 22.40 -19.82
C GLU A 161 8.77 22.37 -20.45
N MET A 162 7.81 21.67 -19.83
CA MET A 162 6.41 21.66 -20.29
C MET A 162 5.76 23.04 -20.19
N ILE A 163 5.98 23.75 -19.08
CA ILE A 163 5.51 25.13 -18.91
C ILE A 163 6.14 26.05 -19.96
N GLU A 164 7.46 25.94 -20.18
CA GLU A 164 8.19 26.73 -21.17
C GLU A 164 7.69 26.44 -22.61
N ARG A 165 7.44 25.17 -22.94
CA ARG A 165 6.86 24.78 -24.24
C ARG A 165 5.45 25.33 -24.42
N LEU A 166 4.61 25.29 -23.38
CA LEU A 166 3.25 25.85 -23.44
C LEU A 166 3.26 27.38 -23.55
N GLU A 167 4.17 28.06 -22.85
CA GLU A 167 4.35 29.51 -22.94
C GLU A 167 4.81 29.90 -24.35
N ARG A 168 5.76 29.16 -24.93
CA ARG A 168 6.20 29.35 -26.32
C ARG A 168 5.08 29.16 -27.34
N LEU A 169 4.25 28.12 -27.20
CA LEU A 169 3.08 27.91 -28.06
C LEU A 169 2.05 29.05 -27.92
N SER A 170 1.84 29.53 -26.69
CA SER A 170 0.94 30.65 -26.40
C SER A 170 1.41 31.94 -27.07
N ASP A 171 2.72 32.23 -27.01
CA ASP A 171 3.31 33.38 -27.68
C ASP A 171 3.23 33.27 -29.20
N MET A 172 3.47 32.09 -29.78
CA MET A 172 3.33 31.89 -31.23
C MET A 172 1.87 32.06 -31.70
N ARG A 173 0.87 31.63 -30.92
CA ARG A 173 -0.53 31.95 -31.21
C ARG A 173 -0.78 33.45 -31.13
N ARG A 174 -0.31 34.11 -30.06
CA ARG A 174 -0.46 35.57 -29.87
C ARG A 174 0.15 36.39 -30.99
N ASP A 175 1.24 35.91 -31.60
CA ASP A 175 1.92 36.54 -32.72
C ASP A 175 1.32 36.14 -34.09
N GLY A 176 0.25 35.33 -34.11
CA GLY A 176 -0.48 34.95 -35.34
C GLY A 176 0.20 33.86 -36.17
N TRP A 177 0.99 32.98 -35.54
CA TRP A 177 1.69 31.89 -36.22
C TRP A 177 0.98 30.55 -36.17
N LEU A 178 0.03 30.38 -35.25
CA LEU A 178 -0.82 29.20 -35.16
C LEU A 178 -2.28 29.62 -35.23
N THR A 179 -3.04 28.87 -36.00
CA THR A 179 -4.51 28.89 -35.97
C THR A 179 -5.04 28.25 -34.69
N ALA A 180 -6.32 28.46 -34.39
CA ALA A 180 -6.93 27.98 -33.16
C ALA A 180 -6.85 26.45 -32.98
N THR A 181 -6.99 25.71 -34.07
CA THR A 181 -6.96 24.25 -34.16
C THR A 181 -5.53 23.72 -34.03
N GLU A 182 -4.56 24.33 -34.72
CA GLU A 182 -3.14 23.95 -34.62
C GLU A 182 -2.57 24.15 -33.20
N PHE A 183 -2.99 25.22 -32.53
CA PHE A 183 -2.62 25.44 -31.13
C PHE A 183 -3.24 24.39 -30.20
N HIS A 184 -4.49 24.00 -30.45
CA HIS A 184 -5.17 22.97 -29.66
C HIS A 184 -4.47 21.61 -29.79
N ASP A 185 -4.12 21.21 -31.00
CA ASP A 185 -3.41 19.95 -31.27
C ASP A 185 -2.00 19.95 -30.65
N ALA A 186 -1.26 21.05 -30.78
CA ALA A 186 0.07 21.19 -30.19
C ALA A 186 0.02 21.18 -28.65
N LYS A 187 -0.98 21.83 -28.04
CA LYS A 187 -1.17 21.81 -26.59
C LYS A 187 -1.51 20.40 -26.08
N MET A 188 -2.36 19.67 -26.80
CA MET A 188 -2.72 18.29 -26.46
C MET A 188 -1.51 17.34 -26.54
N SER A 189 -0.60 17.60 -27.47
CA SER A 189 0.65 16.83 -27.61
C SER A 189 1.56 16.94 -26.39
N VAL A 190 1.68 18.15 -25.86
CA VAL A 190 2.52 18.46 -24.70
C VAL A 190 1.92 17.89 -23.42
N LEU A 191 0.59 17.92 -23.27
CA LEU A 191 -0.11 17.45 -22.08
C LEU A 191 -0.27 15.93 -21.98
N THR A 192 -0.33 15.23 -23.12
CA THR A 192 -0.63 13.78 -23.16
C THR A 192 0.55 12.93 -23.62
N GLY A 193 1.65 13.57 -24.06
CA GLY A 193 2.79 12.90 -24.66
C GLY A 193 2.48 12.16 -25.98
N LYS A 194 1.24 12.19 -26.46
CA LYS A 194 0.76 11.43 -27.61
C LYS A 194 -0.02 12.33 -28.56
N MET A 195 0.39 12.31 -29.83
CA MET A 195 -0.06 13.27 -30.83
C MET A 195 -1.30 12.81 -31.61
N PRO A 196 -2.40 13.58 -31.64
CA PRO A 196 -3.39 13.45 -32.69
C PRO A 196 -2.87 14.20 -33.94
N GLY A 197 -2.30 13.49 -34.92
CA GLY A 197 -2.06 14.08 -36.26
C GLY A 197 -0.66 14.02 -36.90
N GLY A 198 0.30 13.25 -36.36
CA GLY A 198 1.58 12.99 -37.04
C GLY A 198 2.60 14.16 -37.01
N ASN A 199 3.61 14.14 -37.91
CA ASN A 199 4.84 14.96 -37.92
C ASN A 199 4.70 16.50 -37.82
N LYS A 200 3.49 17.06 -37.82
CA LYS A 200 3.23 18.50 -37.90
C LYS A 200 3.81 19.33 -36.74
N ALA A 201 3.92 18.82 -35.51
CA ALA A 201 4.51 19.63 -34.42
C ALA A 201 6.03 19.80 -34.52
N ARG A 202 6.76 18.81 -35.05
CA ARG A 202 8.20 18.98 -35.30
C ARG A 202 8.45 20.09 -36.32
N ASP A 203 7.54 20.27 -37.27
CA ASP A 203 7.59 21.34 -38.25
C ASP A 203 7.20 22.72 -37.69
N ILE A 204 6.42 22.77 -36.60
CA ILE A 204 6.09 24.02 -35.89
C ILE A 204 7.24 24.41 -34.97
N GLU A 205 7.82 23.44 -34.25
CA GLU A 205 8.91 23.64 -33.29
C GLU A 205 10.26 24.00 -33.96
N SER A 206 10.46 23.58 -35.22
CA SER A 206 11.64 23.91 -36.04
C SER A 206 11.57 25.29 -36.71
N ARG A 207 10.47 26.03 -36.61
CA ARG A 207 10.36 27.38 -37.18
C ARG A 207 11.24 28.36 -36.39
N SER A 208 12.07 29.12 -37.11
CA SER A 208 12.97 30.12 -36.52
C SER A 208 12.18 31.26 -35.86
N PRO A 209 12.67 31.81 -34.73
CA PRO A 209 12.04 32.95 -34.07
C PRO A 209 11.96 34.18 -34.97
N ILE A 210 10.83 34.88 -34.95
CA ILE A 210 10.60 36.09 -35.75
C ILE A 210 11.56 37.22 -35.29
N PRO A 211 12.17 37.94 -36.24
CA PRO A 211 12.82 39.22 -36.00
C PRO A 211 11.92 40.20 -35.23
N ARG A 212 12.48 40.96 -34.28
CA ARG A 212 11.69 41.78 -33.33
C ARG A 212 10.86 42.90 -34.01
N ASP A 213 11.31 43.36 -35.15
CA ASP A 213 10.70 44.41 -35.98
C ASP A 213 9.39 43.96 -36.65
N GLU A 214 9.27 42.70 -37.03
CA GLU A 214 8.05 42.17 -37.68
C GLU A 214 6.96 41.72 -36.68
N ARG A 215 7.28 41.60 -35.39
CA ARG A 215 6.32 41.10 -34.38
C ARG A 215 5.12 42.01 -34.21
N LYS A 216 5.32 43.33 -34.32
CA LYS A 216 4.27 44.32 -34.04
C LYS A 216 3.20 44.33 -35.14
N SER A 217 3.64 44.33 -36.41
CA SER A 217 2.73 44.27 -37.56
C SER A 217 1.96 42.96 -37.62
N ARG A 218 2.62 41.83 -37.31
CA ARG A 218 1.93 40.52 -37.25
C ARG A 218 0.96 40.40 -36.10
N ARG A 219 1.26 40.94 -34.91
CA ARG A 219 0.29 41.01 -33.80
C ARG A 219 -0.94 41.82 -34.18
N GLU A 220 -0.77 42.93 -34.88
CA GLU A 220 -1.89 43.76 -35.34
C GLU A 220 -2.72 43.02 -36.40
N ALA A 221 -2.08 42.35 -37.36
CA ALA A 221 -2.75 41.52 -38.37
C ALA A 221 -3.46 40.30 -37.76
N ALA A 222 -2.83 39.63 -36.79
CA ALA A 222 -3.41 38.50 -36.08
C ALA A 222 -4.62 38.95 -35.26
N ARG A 223 -4.53 40.09 -34.56
CA ARG A 223 -5.66 40.65 -33.79
C ARG A 223 -6.85 41.03 -34.68
N ALA A 224 -6.58 41.45 -35.92
CA ALA A 224 -7.61 41.67 -36.93
C ALA A 224 -8.20 40.35 -37.48
N GLY A 225 -7.41 39.30 -37.62
CA GLY A 225 -7.85 37.97 -38.05
C GLY A 225 -8.61 37.18 -36.96
N PHE A 226 -8.19 37.29 -35.69
CA PHE A 226 -8.84 36.62 -34.56
C PHE A 226 -10.29 37.05 -34.35
N LEU A 227 -10.63 38.29 -34.71
CA LEU A 227 -12.00 38.80 -34.65
C LEU A 227 -12.91 38.24 -35.75
N ASN A 228 -12.34 37.64 -36.81
CA ASN A 228 -13.08 37.09 -37.94
C ASN A 228 -13.26 35.55 -37.86
N GLU A 229 -12.59 34.86 -36.93
CA GLU A 229 -12.73 33.41 -36.73
C GLU A 229 -13.77 33.06 -35.64
N GLU A 230 -14.33 34.05 -34.94
CA GLU A 230 -15.35 33.87 -33.88
C GLU A 230 -16.81 34.10 -34.36
N GLU A 231 -17.04 34.34 -35.67
CA GLU A 231 -18.38 34.31 -36.32
C GLU A 231 -18.64 32.97 -37.03
#